data_AF-A0A381RRM0-F1
#
_entry.id   AF-A0A381RRM0-F1
#
_cell.length_a   1.000
_cell.length_b   1.000
_cell.length_c   1.000
_cell.angle_alpha   90.00
_cell.angle_beta   90.00
_cell.angle_gamma   90.00
#
_symmetry.space_group_name_H-M   'P 1'
#
loop_
_entity.id
_entity.type
_entity.pdbx_description
1 polymer ?
#
loop_
_entity_poly.entity_id
_entity_poly.type
_entity_poly.pdbx_seq_one_letter_code
_entity_poly.pdbx_strand_id
1 'polypeptide(L)'
;MPRYHGTPEGRVQFTAAEETARDAQEKVAKEARPRRNAMTEINRLENTVTPRRLRDALASDEGKKWVDDVEKLIAVERGKL
;
A
#
# COMPACT_ATOMS: atom_id res chain seq x y z
N MET A 1 -8.06 26.97 7.53
CA MET A 1 -9.20 27.20 6.63
C MET A 1 -10.31 26.23 7.03
N PRO A 2 -11.58 26.67 7.12
CA PRO A 2 -12.71 25.80 7.42
C PRO A 2 -12.93 24.76 6.32
N ARG A 3 -13.21 23.50 6.69
CA ARG A 3 -13.57 22.45 5.73
C ARG A 3 -15.11 22.34 5.61
N TYR A 4 -15.60 21.84 4.47
CA TYR A 4 -17.04 21.73 4.18
C TYR A 4 -17.39 20.31 3.72
N HIS A 5 -18.57 19.82 4.09
CA HIS A 5 -19.15 18.58 3.55
C HIS A 5 -20.32 18.87 2.61
N GLY A 6 -20.54 17.97 1.64
CA GLY A 6 -21.67 18.05 0.73
C GLY A 6 -22.94 17.46 1.34
N THR A 7 -24.02 18.21 1.32
CA THR A 7 -25.38 17.76 1.60
C THR A 7 -26.22 17.90 0.32
N PRO A 8 -27.41 17.28 0.24
CA PRO A 8 -28.33 17.47 -0.88
C PRO A 8 -28.71 18.94 -1.14
N GLU A 9 -28.61 19.80 -0.11
CA GLU A 9 -28.97 21.22 -0.16
C GLU A 9 -27.77 22.15 -0.43
N GLY A 10 -26.54 21.64 -0.45
CA GLY A 10 -25.34 22.43 -0.73
C GLY A 10 -24.12 22.02 0.07
N ARG A 11 -23.11 22.89 0.15
CA ARG A 11 -21.92 22.66 0.98
C ARG A 11 -22.13 23.31 2.35
N VAL A 12 -22.08 22.50 3.40
CA VAL A 12 -22.21 22.96 4.79
C VAL A 12 -20.83 22.89 5.46
N GLN A 13 -20.50 23.90 6.26
CA GLN A 13 -19.23 23.92 6.99
C GLN A 13 -19.23 22.82 8.05
N PHE A 14 -18.11 22.14 8.23
CA PHE A 14 -17.97 21.22 9.35
C PHE A 14 -18.08 21.96 10.68
N THR A 15 -18.81 21.36 11.61
CA THR A 15 -18.78 21.76 13.02
C THR A 15 -17.44 21.39 13.65
N ALA A 16 -17.11 21.99 14.81
CA ALA A 16 -15.86 21.70 15.52
C ALA A 16 -15.71 20.21 15.89
N ALA A 17 -16.82 19.54 16.22
CA ALA A 17 -16.84 18.11 16.50
C ALA A 17 -16.53 17.28 15.25
N GLU A 18 -17.08 17.67 14.09
CA GLU A 18 -16.81 16.97 12.83
C GLU A 18 -15.40 17.21 12.30
N GLU A 19 -14.84 18.42 12.46
CA GLU A 19 -13.43 18.68 12.12
C GLU A 19 -12.50 17.80 12.97
N THR A 20 -12.77 17.68 14.28
CA THR A 20 -12.00 16.81 15.19
C THR A 20 -12.10 15.34 14.77
N ALA A 21 -13.31 14.86 14.44
CA ALA A 21 -13.51 13.50 13.97
C ALA A 21 -12.80 13.25 12.62
N ARG A 22 -12.81 14.24 11.71
CA ARG A 22 -12.14 14.14 10.42
C ARG A 22 -10.62 14.13 10.56
N ASP A 23 -10.07 14.93 11.47
CA ASP A 23 -8.64 14.92 11.77
C ASP A 23 -8.19 13.60 12.38
N ALA A 24 -8.99 13.00 13.26
CA ALA A 24 -8.73 11.66 13.77
C ALA A 24 -8.73 10.61 12.63
N GLN A 25 -9.71 10.67 11.72
CA GLN A 25 -9.77 9.79 10.56
C GLN A 25 -8.59 9.98 9.61
N GLU A 26 -8.18 11.22 9.35
CA GLU A 26 -7.02 11.52 8.51
C GLU A 26 -5.72 11.06 9.15
N LYS A 27 -5.59 11.18 10.48
CA LYS A 27 -4.45 10.67 11.22
C LYS A 27 -4.37 9.14 11.10
N VAL A 28 -5.46 8.43 11.36
CA VAL A 28 -5.52 6.97 11.19
C VAL A 28 -5.21 6.56 9.74
N ALA A 29 -5.75 7.29 8.76
CA ALA A 29 -5.46 7.02 7.35
C ALA A 29 -3.99 7.24 7.00
N LYS A 30 -3.35 8.29 7.55
CA LYS A 30 -1.92 8.55 7.37
C LYS A 30 -1.05 7.47 8.03
N GLU A 31 -1.42 7.04 9.23
CA GLU A 31 -0.72 5.96 9.95
C GLU A 31 -0.88 4.60 9.25
N ALA A 32 -2.01 4.35 8.59
CA ALA A 32 -2.23 3.12 7.83
C ALA A 32 -1.57 3.10 6.43
N ARG A 33 -1.16 4.26 5.88
CA ARG A 33 -0.56 4.37 4.53
C ARG A 33 0.71 3.52 4.37
N PRO A 34 1.72 3.58 5.27
CA PRO A 34 2.93 2.78 5.13
C PRO A 34 2.62 1.28 5.03
N ARG A 35 1.74 0.78 5.91
CA ARG A 35 1.30 -0.61 5.90
C ARG A 35 0.60 -0.98 4.58
N ARG A 36 -0.32 -0.14 4.11
CA ARG A 36 -1.01 -0.36 2.83
C ARG A 36 -0.04 -0.39 1.65
N ASN A 37 0.94 0.51 1.65
CA ASN A 37 1.95 0.58 0.59
C ASN A 37 2.83 -0.67 0.60
N ALA A 38 3.30 -1.11 1.77
CA ALA A 38 4.08 -2.35 1.90
C ALA A 38 3.29 -3.57 1.40
N MET A 39 2.01 -3.70 1.81
CA MET A 39 1.14 -4.78 1.31
C MET A 39 0.90 -4.73 -0.19
N THR A 40 0.76 -3.53 -0.76
CA THR A 40 0.60 -3.35 -2.22
C THR A 40 1.87 -3.78 -2.96
N GLU A 41 3.04 -3.45 -2.42
CA GLU A 41 4.31 -3.80 -3.03
C GLU A 41 4.63 -5.29 -2.92
N ILE A 42 4.34 -5.92 -1.78
CA ILE A 42 4.41 -7.38 -1.61
C ILE A 42 3.56 -8.06 -2.68
N ASN A 43 2.30 -7.65 -2.83
CA ASN A 43 1.41 -8.23 -3.84
C ASN A 43 1.95 -8.01 -5.26
N ARG A 44 2.54 -6.85 -5.55
CA ARG A 44 3.15 -6.57 -6.85
C ARG A 44 4.31 -7.53 -7.13
N LEU A 45 5.22 -7.69 -6.17
CA LEU A 45 6.40 -8.56 -6.27
C LEU A 45 6.02 -10.04 -6.38
N GLU A 46 5.10 -10.53 -5.55
CA GLU A 46 4.60 -11.91 -5.60
C GLU A 46 3.97 -12.21 -6.97
N ASN A 47 3.21 -11.27 -7.54
CA ASN A 47 2.64 -11.41 -8.88
C ASN A 47 3.69 -11.39 -10.01
N THR A 48 4.91 -10.93 -9.76
CA THR A 48 5.97 -11.01 -10.78
C THR A 48 6.55 -12.42 -10.92
N VAL A 49 6.51 -13.23 -9.86
CA VAL A 49 7.06 -14.58 -9.77
C VAL A 49 5.98 -15.61 -10.13
N THR A 50 5.61 -15.65 -11.41
CA THR A 50 4.61 -16.60 -11.90
C THR A 50 5.22 -17.99 -12.16
N PRO A 51 4.43 -19.08 -12.10
CA PRO A 51 4.94 -20.43 -12.39
C PRO A 51 5.66 -20.55 -13.73
N ARG A 52 5.18 -19.84 -14.76
CA ARG A 52 5.82 -19.80 -16.09
C ARG A 52 7.17 -19.10 -16.06
N ARG A 53 7.29 -17.97 -15.35
CA ARG A 53 8.55 -17.25 -15.20
C ARG A 53 9.55 -18.04 -14.36
N LEU A 54 9.10 -18.71 -13.32
CA LEU A 54 9.94 -19.61 -12.51
C LEU A 54 10.53 -20.73 -13.37
N ARG A 55 9.74 -21.35 -14.23
CA ARG A 55 10.23 -22.41 -15.13
C ARG A 55 11.39 -21.93 -16.02
N ASP A 56 11.28 -20.72 -16.57
CA ASP A 56 12.31 -20.15 -17.43
C ASP A 56 13.51 -19.62 -16.61
N ALA A 57 13.25 -19.04 -15.44
CA ALA A 57 14.28 -18.51 -14.54
C ALA A 57 15.16 -19.59 -13.91
N LEU A 58 14.61 -20.77 -13.61
CA LEU A 58 15.36 -21.88 -13.03
C LEU A 58 16.34 -22.53 -14.02
N ALA A 59 16.24 -22.21 -15.31
CA ALA A 59 17.12 -22.73 -16.36
C ALA A 59 18.47 -21.99 -16.44
N SER A 60 18.63 -20.83 -15.79
CA SER A 60 19.90 -20.08 -15.77
C SER A 60 20.24 -19.57 -14.36
N ASP A 61 21.51 -19.25 -14.13
CA ASP A 61 21.94 -18.70 -12.84
C ASP A 61 21.49 -17.24 -12.68
N GLU A 62 21.40 -16.48 -13.78
CA GLU A 62 20.80 -15.14 -13.78
C GLU A 62 19.31 -15.17 -13.39
N GLY A 63 18.57 -16.17 -13.87
CA GLY A 63 17.16 -16.33 -13.54
C GLY A 63 16.95 -16.73 -12.08
N LYS A 64 17.74 -17.67 -11.55
CA LYS A 64 17.76 -18.01 -10.12
C LYS A 64 18.08 -16.79 -9.25
N LYS A 65 19.08 -16.01 -9.66
CA LYS A 65 19.45 -14.76 -8.99
C LYS A 65 18.29 -13.75 -9.00
N TRP A 66 17.59 -13.61 -10.12
CA TRP A 66 16.42 -12.74 -10.20
C TRP A 66 15.33 -13.16 -9.20
N VAL A 67 15.03 -14.46 -9.08
CA VAL A 67 14.05 -14.97 -8.09
C VAL A 67 14.49 -14.63 -6.67
N ASP A 68 15.74 -14.93 -6.31
CA ASP A 68 16.31 -14.63 -4.99
C ASP A 68 16.28 -13.12 -4.66
N ASP A 69 16.60 -12.26 -5.64
CA ASP A 69 16.52 -10.80 -5.45
C ASP A 69 15.07 -10.32 -5.25
N VAL A 70 14.07 -10.92 -5.93
CA VAL A 70 12.65 -10.62 -5.69
C VAL A 70 12.20 -11.08 -4.31
N GLU A 71 12.62 -12.26 -3.86
CA GLU A 71 12.32 -12.77 -2.52
C GLU A 71 12.91 -11.88 -1.42
N LYS A 72 14.13 -11.36 -1.61
CA LYS A 72 14.73 -10.37 -0.70
C LYS A 72 13.93 -9.09 -0.63
N LEU A 73 13.45 -8.57 -1.78
CA LEU A 73 12.58 -7.39 -1.80
C LEU A 73 11.28 -7.64 -1.04
N ILE A 74 10.66 -8.81 -1.21
CA ILE A 74 9.46 -9.21 -0.44
C ILE A 74 9.77 -9.24 1.05
N ALA A 75 10.91 -9.80 1.46
CA ALA A 75 11.32 -9.84 2.87
C ALA A 75 11.50 -8.42 3.46
N VAL A 76 12.11 -7.50 2.70
CA VAL A 76 12.24 -6.10 3.10
C VAL A 76 10.88 -5.43 3.29
N GLU A 77 9.94 -5.62 2.37
CA GLU A 77 8.59 -5.06 2.49
C GLU A 77 7.79 -5.68 3.63
N ARG A 78 7.93 -6.99 3.86
CA ARG A 78 7.30 -7.68 5.01
C ARG A 78 7.83 -7.16 6.35
N GLY A 79 9.09 -6.73 6.42
CA GLY A 79 9.67 -6.09 7.61
C GLY A 79 9.07 -4.72 7.95
N LYS A 80 8.24 -4.13 7.06
CA LYS A 80 7.54 -2.85 7.29
C LYS A 80 6.12 -3.03 7.86
N LEU A 81 5.63 -4.27 7.97
CA LEU A 81 4.32 -4.62 8.52
C LEU A 81 4.41 -4.86 10.03
#